data_AF-X7RXQ5-F1
#
_entry.id   AF-X7RXQ5-F1
#
_cell.length_a   1.000
_cell.length_b   1.000
_cell.length_c   1.000
_cell.angle_alpha   90.00
_cell.angle_beta   90.00
_cell.angle_gamma   90.00
#
_symmetry.space_group_name_H-M   'P 1'
#
loop_
_entity.id
_entity.type
_entity.pdbx_description
1 polymer ?
#
loop_
_entity_poly.entity_id
_entity_poly.type
_entity_poly.pdbx_seq_one_letter_code
_entity_poly.pdbx_strand_id
1 'polypeptide(L)'
;MKILCFTLSMPKNNSWNGKWTGEESYFAKTKRITENRKRKLEILGINFNKKDEYYFIYDFQDGWIAKVTVKIVSNKEEKNINKKSRGFCMYDWMIDNILNNGKI
;
A
#
# COMPACT_ATOMS: atom_id res chain seq x y z
N MET A 1 -18.40 -3.40 5.32
CA MET A 1 -16.96 -3.08 5.53
C MET A 1 -16.16 -3.68 4.39
N LYS A 2 -15.19 -2.94 3.85
CA LYS A 2 -14.26 -3.44 2.83
C LYS A 2 -12.88 -3.60 3.45
N ILE A 3 -12.05 -4.45 2.87
CA ILE A 3 -10.67 -4.69 3.32
C ILE A 3 -9.76 -4.21 2.21
N LEU A 4 -8.90 -3.26 2.53
CA LEU A 4 -7.86 -2.80 1.62
C LEU A 4 -6.55 -3.49 1.99
N CYS A 5 -5.84 -3.98 0.98
CA CYS A 5 -4.46 -4.44 1.09
C CYS A 5 -3.55 -3.39 0.48
N PHE A 6 -2.56 -2.94 1.26
CA PHE A 6 -1.47 -2.07 0.84
C PHE A 6 -0.24 -2.94 0.68
N THR A 7 0.40 -2.94 -0.48
CA THR A 7 1.64 -3.68 -0.75
C THR A 7 2.76 -2.68 -1.02
N LEU A 8 3.89 -2.85 -0.35
CA LEU A 8 5.07 -1.99 -0.50
C LEU A 8 6.08 -2.64 -1.45
N SER A 9 6.62 -1.84 -2.37
CA SER A 9 7.82 -2.17 -3.14
C SER A 9 8.72 -0.94 -3.30
N MET A 10 9.99 -1.16 -3.62
CA MET A 10 10.99 -0.11 -3.86
C MET A 10 11.55 -0.24 -5.28
N PRO A 11 10.82 0.20 -6.32
CA PRO A 11 11.25 0.03 -7.71
C PRO A 11 12.56 0.75 -8.06
N LYS A 12 12.87 1.84 -7.35
CA LYS A 12 14.18 2.49 -7.40
C LYS A 12 14.76 2.51 -6.01
N ASN A 13 15.98 1.99 -5.89
CA ASN A 13 16.73 2.00 -4.66
C ASN A 13 18.14 2.54 -4.95
N ASN A 14 18.74 3.17 -3.94
CA ASN A 14 20.10 3.72 -4.03
C ASN A 14 21.11 2.83 -3.30
N SER A 15 20.88 1.52 -3.29
CA SER A 15 21.79 0.59 -2.65
C SER A 15 22.93 0.20 -3.61
N TRP A 16 24.11 -0.05 -3.04
CA TRP A 16 25.31 -0.43 -3.79
C TRP A 16 25.15 -1.74 -4.58
N ASN A 17 24.27 -2.63 -4.14
CA ASN A 17 23.97 -3.90 -4.81
C ASN A 17 22.67 -3.88 -5.65
N GLY A 18 22.03 -2.70 -5.79
CA GLY A 18 20.80 -2.52 -6.56
C GLY A 18 19.55 -3.18 -5.96
N LYS A 19 19.62 -3.68 -4.73
CA LYS A 19 18.50 -4.31 -4.02
C LYS A 19 18.21 -3.60 -2.71
N TRP A 20 16.93 -3.48 -2.36
CA TRP A 20 16.54 -3.08 -1.01
C TRP A 20 16.50 -4.28 -0.07
N THR A 21 16.77 -4.03 1.21
CA THR A 21 16.80 -5.10 2.21
C THR A 21 15.45 -5.80 2.29
N GLY A 22 15.47 -7.10 2.01
CA GLY A 22 14.28 -7.93 2.08
C GLY A 22 13.39 -7.91 0.85
N GLU A 23 13.86 -7.42 -0.30
CA GLU A 23 13.09 -7.35 -1.58
C GLU A 23 12.31 -8.60 -1.95
N GLU A 24 12.84 -9.77 -1.61
CA GLU A 24 12.22 -11.08 -1.89
C GLU A 24 11.03 -11.38 -0.97
N SER A 25 10.84 -10.58 0.08
CA SER A 25 9.78 -10.73 1.06
C SER A 25 8.53 -9.97 0.63
N TYR A 26 7.37 -10.50 1.03
CA TYR A 26 6.10 -9.82 0.81
C TYR A 26 5.83 -8.80 1.92
N PHE A 27 5.89 -7.51 1.59
CA PHE A 27 5.55 -6.42 2.52
C PHE A 27 4.15 -5.91 2.22
N ALA A 28 3.24 -6.13 3.15
CA ALA A 28 1.85 -5.77 2.98
C ALA A 28 1.18 -5.47 4.32
N LYS A 29 0.15 -4.65 4.27
CA LYS A 29 -0.70 -4.41 5.44
C LYS A 29 -2.15 -4.33 4.99
N THR A 30 -3.02 -4.96 5.77
CA THR A 30 -4.45 -4.90 5.52
C THR A 30 -5.12 -3.93 6.48
N LYS A 31 -6.09 -3.16 5.98
CA LYS A 31 -6.92 -2.27 6.79
C LYS A 31 -8.38 -2.46 6.40
N ARG A 32 -9.21 -2.70 7.41
CA ARG A 32 -10.66 -2.71 7.26
C ARG A 32 -11.16 -1.27 7.29
N ILE A 33 -11.97 -0.90 6.29
CA ILE A 33 -12.55 0.43 6.17
C ILE A 33 -14.07 0.39 6.27
N THR A 34 -14.61 1.44 6.90
CA THR A 34 -16.04 1.73 6.96
C THR A 34 -16.51 2.34 5.65
N GLU A 35 -17.83 2.40 5.45
CA GLU A 35 -18.42 3.00 4.24
C GLU A 35 -18.09 4.50 4.13
N ASN A 36 -18.05 5.23 5.25
CA ASN A 36 -17.66 6.64 5.26
C ASN A 36 -16.23 6.86 4.75
N ARG A 37 -15.27 6.01 5.20
CA ARG A 37 -13.89 6.08 4.69
C ARG A 37 -13.80 5.72 3.22
N LYS A 38 -14.57 4.74 2.76
CA LYS A 38 -14.66 4.39 1.34
C LYS A 38 -15.17 5.57 0.51
N ARG A 39 -16.25 6.23 0.93
CA ARG A 39 -16.78 7.42 0.25
C ARG A 39 -15.77 8.57 0.21
N LYS A 40 -15.01 8.78 1.30
CA LYS A 40 -13.90 9.76 1.32
C LYS A 40 -12.85 9.44 0.26
N LEU A 41 -12.42 8.18 0.16
CA LEU A 41 -11.47 7.73 -0.85
C LEU A 41 -12.00 7.94 -2.28
N GLU A 42 -13.29 7.68 -2.51
CA GLU A 42 -13.93 7.93 -3.82
C GLU A 42 -13.89 9.41 -4.22
N ILE A 43 -14.13 10.33 -3.27
CA ILE A 43 -14.01 11.78 -3.48
C ILE A 43 -12.57 12.17 -3.80
N LEU A 44 -11.60 11.51 -3.19
CA LEU A 44 -10.17 11.69 -3.44
C LEU A 44 -9.70 11.01 -4.76
N GLY A 45 -10.61 10.48 -5.57
CA GLY A 45 -10.32 9.87 -6.87
C GLY A 45 -9.99 8.37 -6.82
N ILE A 46 -10.08 7.74 -5.65
CA ILE A 46 -9.78 6.33 -5.43
C ILE A 46 -11.11 5.55 -5.38
N ASN A 47 -11.55 5.06 -6.53
CA ASN A 47 -12.81 4.36 -6.71
C ASN A 47 -12.59 2.93 -7.22
N PHE A 48 -12.69 1.98 -6.30
CA PHE A 48 -12.47 0.57 -6.58
C PHE A 48 -13.60 -0.12 -7.37
N ASN A 49 -14.68 0.59 -7.73
CA ASN A 49 -15.65 0.09 -8.70
C ASN A 49 -15.22 0.40 -10.14
N LYS A 50 -14.28 1.33 -10.34
CA LYS A 50 -13.76 1.74 -11.66
C LYS A 50 -12.41 1.11 -11.99
N LYS A 51 -11.59 0.83 -10.97
CA LYS A 51 -10.27 0.23 -11.09
C LYS A 51 -10.04 -0.78 -9.97
N ASP A 52 -9.46 -1.93 -10.30
CA ASP A 52 -9.19 -2.98 -9.32
C ASP A 52 -8.02 -2.61 -8.39
N GLU A 53 -7.05 -1.85 -8.91
CA GLU A 53 -5.84 -1.45 -8.19
C GLU A 53 -5.49 0.03 -8.40
N TYR A 54 -4.89 0.62 -7.38
CA TYR A 54 -4.33 1.96 -7.39
C TYR A 54 -2.86 1.92 -6.97
N TYR A 55 -2.04 2.77 -7.57
CA TYR A 55 -0.61 2.87 -7.29
C TYR A 55 -0.28 4.29 -6.80
N PHE A 56 0.48 4.37 -5.72
CA PHE A 56 1.01 5.61 -5.19
C PHE A 56 2.54 5.52 -5.15
N ILE A 57 3.21 6.60 -5.52
CA ILE A 57 4.66 6.69 -5.58
C ILE A 57 5.10 7.80 -4.65
N TYR A 58 6.19 7.56 -3.93
CA TYR A 58 6.84 8.57 -3.10
C TYR A 58 8.34 8.55 -3.38
N ASP A 59 8.85 9.70 -3.83
CA ASP A 59 10.28 9.93 -4.04
C ASP A 59 10.89 10.53 -2.77
N PHE A 60 11.85 9.84 -2.18
CA PHE A 60 12.56 10.30 -0.98
C PHE A 60 13.62 11.37 -1.29
N GLN A 61 13.88 11.64 -2.57
CA GLN A 61 14.89 12.59 -3.06
C GLN A 61 16.34 12.26 -2.70
N ASP A 62 16.58 11.04 -2.21
CA ASP A 62 17.89 10.48 -1.86
C ASP A 62 18.28 9.31 -2.79
N GLY A 63 17.55 9.17 -3.90
CA GLY A 63 17.68 8.08 -4.86
C GLY A 63 16.74 6.88 -4.58
N TRP A 64 15.98 6.90 -3.49
CA TRP A 64 14.97 5.89 -3.20
C TRP A 64 13.57 6.33 -3.67
N ILE A 65 12.81 5.38 -4.22
CA ILE A 65 11.40 5.56 -4.57
C ILE A 65 10.60 4.40 -4.01
N ALA A 66 9.62 4.71 -3.16
CA ALA A 66 8.62 3.77 -2.70
C ALA A 66 7.42 3.73 -3.65
N LYS A 67 6.87 2.54 -3.83
CA LYS A 67 5.59 2.31 -4.49
C LYS A 67 4.65 1.56 -3.54
N VAL A 68 3.47 2.11 -3.33
CA VAL A 68 2.38 1.46 -2.60
C VAL A 68 1.26 1.09 -3.56
N THR A 69 1.00 -0.22 -3.69
CA THR A 69 -0.15 -0.74 -4.43
C THR A 69 -1.31 -0.99 -3.48
N VAL A 70 -2.49 -0.49 -3.82
CA VAL A 70 -3.71 -0.64 -3.01
C VAL A 70 -4.77 -1.39 -3.80
N LYS A 71 -5.33 -2.43 -3.19
CA LYS A 71 -6.42 -3.23 -3.77
C LYS A 71 -7.45 -3.67 -2.73
N ILE A 72 -8.68 -3.94 -3.16
CA ILE A 72 -9.69 -4.58 -2.30
C ILE A 72 -9.39 -6.08 -2.23
N VAL A 73 -9.50 -6.65 -1.04
CA VAL A 73 -9.35 -8.09 -0.81
C VAL A 73 -10.52 -8.68 -0.03
N SER A 74 -10.73 -9.98 -0.18
CA SER A 74 -11.66 -10.77 0.61
C SER A 74 -11.10 -11.12 2.00
N ASN A 75 -11.96 -11.59 2.91
CA ASN A 75 -11.53 -12.07 4.23
C ASN A 75 -10.55 -13.26 4.15
N LYS A 76 -10.69 -14.12 3.12
CA LYS A 76 -9.79 -15.28 2.93
C LYS A 76 -8.38 -14.81 2.53
N GLU A 77 -8.32 -13.85 1.62
CA GLU A 77 -7.06 -13.23 1.19
C GLU A 77 -6.40 -12.45 2.32
N GLU A 78 -7.15 -11.66 3.10
CA GLU A 78 -6.64 -10.93 4.27
C GLU A 78 -5.88 -11.87 5.22
N LYS A 79 -6.49 -13.02 5.58
CA LYS A 79 -5.84 -14.02 6.43
C LYS A 79 -4.56 -14.57 5.81
N ASN A 80 -4.53 -14.80 4.50
CA ASN A 80 -3.34 -15.31 3.81
C ASN A 80 -2.22 -14.25 3.75
N ILE A 81 -2.59 -13.00 3.45
CA ILE A 81 -1.69 -11.85 3.40
C ILE A 81 -1.05 -11.63 4.77
N ASN A 82 -1.84 -11.60 5.84
CA ASN A 82 -1.33 -11.38 7.19
C ASN A 82 -0.38 -12.51 7.66
N LYS A 83 -0.52 -13.73 7.14
CA LYS A 83 0.41 -14.85 7.41
C LYS A 83 1.72 -14.72 6.65
N LYS A 84 1.68 -14.27 5.39
CA LYS A 84 2.85 -14.17 4.51
C LYS A 84 3.63 -12.86 4.69
N SER A 85 2.96 -11.83 5.18
CA SER A 85 3.53 -10.50 5.21
C SER A 85 4.59 -10.34 6.28
N ARG A 86 5.66 -9.62 5.96
CA ARG A 86 6.66 -9.13 6.94
C ARG A 86 6.35 -7.72 7.47
N GLY A 87 5.11 -7.25 7.31
CA GLY A 87 4.67 -5.93 7.73
C GLY A 87 4.94 -4.87 6.65
N PHE A 88 5.26 -3.65 7.09
CA PHE A 88 5.35 -2.47 6.21
C PHE A 88 6.58 -1.58 6.49
N CYS A 89 7.63 -2.15 7.10
CA CYS A 89 8.94 -1.52 7.29
C CYS A 89 8.91 -0.08 7.84
N MET A 90 8.04 0.22 8.81
CA MET A 90 7.83 1.56 9.39
C MET A 90 7.28 2.63 8.42
N TYR A 91 6.93 2.27 7.18
CA TYR A 91 6.29 3.16 6.21
C TYR A 91 4.77 3.23 6.36
N ASP A 92 4.25 2.88 7.54
CA ASP A 92 2.83 2.91 7.86
C ASP A 92 2.20 4.29 7.66
N TRP A 93 2.99 5.36 7.83
CA TRP A 93 2.58 6.73 7.56
C TRP A 93 2.11 6.93 6.11
N MET A 94 2.63 6.17 5.15
CA MET A 94 2.17 6.23 3.75
C MET A 94 0.73 5.74 3.62
N ILE A 95 0.36 4.69 4.36
CA ILE A 95 -1.00 4.16 4.38
C ILE A 95 -1.95 5.19 4.97
N ASP A 96 -1.54 5.82 6.08
CA ASP A 96 -2.36 6.85 6.73
C ASP A 96 -2.54 8.07 5.82
N ASN A 97 -1.50 8.51 5.12
CA ASN A 97 -1.59 9.59 4.12
C ASN A 97 -2.53 9.23 2.97
N ILE A 98 -2.43 8.01 2.40
CA ILE A 98 -3.36 7.56 1.34
C ILE A 98 -4.80 7.56 1.86
N LEU A 99 -5.04 7.03 3.06
CA LEU A 99 -6.38 6.97 3.66
C LEU A 99 -6.97 8.34 3.98
N ASN A 100 -6.12 9.32 4.31
CA ASN A 100 -6.57 10.64 4.73
C ASN A 100 -6.60 11.67 3.59
N ASN A 101 -5.65 11.60 2.67
CA ASN A 101 -5.34 12.64 1.69
C ASN A 101 -5.37 12.13 0.24
N GLY A 102 -5.43 10.81 0.02
CA GLY A 102 -5.46 10.21 -1.32
C GLY A 102 -4.13 10.30 -2.07
N LYS A 103 -3.05 10.57 -1.34
CA LYS A 103 -1.66 10.63 -1.83
C LYS A 103 -0.72 10.30 -0.68
N ILE A 104 0.53 9.97 -0.99
CA ILE A 104 1.61 9.82 0.00
C ILE A 104 2.21 11.19 0.30
#